data_AF-D3SUR7-F1
#
_entry.id   AF-D3SUR7-F1
#
_cell.length_a   1.000
_cell.length_b   1.000
_cell.length_c   1.000
_cell.angle_alpha   90.00
_cell.angle_beta   90.00
_cell.angle_gamma   90.00
#
_symmetry.space_group_name_H-M   'P 1'
#
loop_
_entity.id
_entity.type
_entity.pdbx_description
1 polymer ?
#
loop_
_entity_poly.entity_id
_entity_poly.type
_entity_poly.pdbx_seq_one_letter_code
_entity_poly.pdbx_strand_id
1 'polypeptide(L)'
;MIDRRRATEDDLREFAPILVGNALPIVGIVWFDLLHTLVFVLYLFEILTLVVVYCGCALFAQQEMKTEDQDVTPIVVGSDDGYLSSLPTVPLPGPLPPVYLRSLRVIVPSLLVAGVLFVAIGDTLVGGHEAHDTFPAWLSAFREPAVFGTALMIVGSHLIYVYRNYFRPRRYTDLSPVTVLEYPVRLLLVLVPGVWALFLTFVIVGLFTLAVASQSAADRIGLATLIGGFFLLLTVLEWAQHRAERAADPDGFAAWLVPPALRSKWGERGAQE
;
A
#
# COMPACT_ATOMS: atom_id res chain seq x y z
N MET A 1 6.71 20.43 28.33
CA MET A 1 6.86 18.97 28.50
C MET A 1 5.51 18.25 28.71
N ILE A 2 4.54 18.86 29.40
CA ILE A 2 3.18 18.31 29.61
C ILE A 2 2.34 18.25 28.30
N ASP A 3 2.49 19.23 27.40
CA ASP A 3 1.75 19.26 26.12
C ASP A 3 2.09 18.10 25.18
N ARG A 4 3.37 17.75 25.06
CA ARG A 4 3.82 16.67 24.16
C ARG A 4 3.28 15.30 24.57
N ARG A 5 3.08 15.09 25.88
CA ARG A 5 2.57 13.84 26.44
C ARG A 5 1.09 13.65 26.14
N ARG A 6 0.28 14.70 26.31
CA ARG A 6 -1.16 14.68 25.96
C ARG A 6 -1.37 14.46 24.46
N ALA A 7 -0.62 15.18 23.63
CA ALA A 7 -0.68 14.99 22.17
C ALA A 7 -0.33 13.55 21.75
N THR A 8 0.62 12.89 22.44
CA THR A 8 0.99 11.50 22.15
C THR A 8 -0.08 10.50 22.64
N GLU A 9 -0.71 10.76 23.78
CA GLU A 9 -1.77 9.91 24.32
C GLU A 9 -3.05 9.96 23.47
N ASP A 10 -3.39 11.13 22.92
CA ASP A 10 -4.53 11.29 22.02
C ASP A 10 -4.28 10.61 20.66
N ASP A 11 -3.07 10.76 20.10
CA ASP A 11 -2.61 10.08 18.87
C ASP A 11 -2.70 8.54 19.01
N LEU A 12 -2.29 8.00 20.17
CA LEU A 12 -2.40 6.57 20.45
C LEU A 12 -3.85 6.08 20.60
N ARG A 13 -4.74 6.88 21.21
CA ARG A 13 -6.16 6.53 21.36
C ARG A 13 -6.86 6.50 20.01
N GLU A 14 -6.52 7.42 19.11
CA GLU A 14 -7.06 7.47 17.76
C GLU A 14 -6.49 6.39 16.84
N PHE A 15 -5.26 5.93 17.10
CA PHE A 15 -4.67 4.81 16.39
C PHE A 15 -5.09 3.43 16.92
N ALA A 16 -5.54 3.34 18.17
CA ALA A 16 -5.92 2.07 18.79
C ALA A 16 -6.91 1.23 17.95
N PRO A 17 -7.95 1.78 17.31
CA PRO A 17 -8.83 1.00 16.44
C PRO A 17 -8.12 0.41 15.21
N ILE A 18 -7.16 1.14 14.64
CA ILE A 18 -6.35 0.71 13.50
C ILE A 18 -5.45 -0.45 13.94
N LEU A 19 -4.76 -0.28 15.07
CA LEU A 19 -3.92 -1.33 15.65
C LEU A 19 -4.72 -2.61 15.97
N VAL A 20 -5.93 -2.47 16.53
CA VAL A 20 -6.82 -3.61 16.80
C VAL A 20 -7.28 -4.27 15.50
N GLY A 21 -7.64 -3.48 14.49
CA GLY A 21 -7.99 -3.98 13.16
C GLY A 21 -6.88 -4.84 12.55
N ASN A 22 -5.63 -4.41 12.70
CA ASN A 22 -4.47 -5.12 12.18
C ASN A 22 -4.00 -6.30 13.03
N ALA A 23 -4.31 -6.30 14.32
CA ALA A 23 -4.05 -7.43 15.19
C ALA A 23 -5.03 -8.59 14.94
N LEU A 24 -6.24 -8.30 14.44
CA LEU A 24 -7.27 -9.32 14.19
C LEU A 24 -6.82 -10.45 13.25
N PRO A 25 -6.18 -10.20 12.09
CA PRO A 25 -5.62 -11.26 11.25
C PRO A 25 -4.62 -12.16 12.00
N ILE A 26 -3.83 -11.62 12.92
CA ILE A 26 -2.83 -12.37 13.69
C ILE A 26 -3.50 -13.22 14.75
N VAL A 27 -4.50 -12.68 15.45
CA VAL A 27 -5.35 -13.47 16.33
C VAL A 27 -6.04 -14.57 15.54
N GLY A 28 -6.50 -14.27 14.32
CA GLY A 28 -6.99 -15.23 13.34
C GLY A 28 -6.02 -16.39 13.13
N ILE A 29 -4.78 -16.07 12.76
CA ILE A 29 -3.71 -17.03 12.52
C ILE A 29 -3.42 -17.88 13.77
N VAL A 30 -3.20 -17.24 14.91
CA VAL A 30 -2.72 -17.92 16.14
C VAL A 30 -3.81 -18.75 16.79
N TRP A 31 -5.06 -18.29 16.75
CA TRP A 31 -6.16 -18.88 17.53
C TRP A 31 -7.12 -19.74 16.68
N PHE A 32 -7.24 -19.44 15.39
CA PHE A 32 -8.16 -20.13 14.48
C PHE A 32 -7.44 -20.93 13.40
N ASP A 33 -6.10 -21.04 13.50
CA ASP A 33 -5.25 -21.76 12.55
C ASP A 33 -5.51 -21.33 11.09
N LEU A 34 -5.84 -20.04 10.93
CA LEU A 34 -5.97 -19.43 9.62
C LEU A 34 -4.66 -19.64 8.88
N LEU A 35 -4.73 -20.15 7.65
CA LEU A 35 -3.56 -20.30 6.80
C LEU A 35 -2.88 -18.93 6.70
N HIS A 36 -1.70 -18.83 7.28
CA HIS A 36 -0.80 -17.69 7.22
C HIS A 36 -0.68 -17.17 5.79
N THR A 37 -0.63 -18.11 4.84
CA THR A 37 -0.68 -17.89 3.40
C THR A 37 -1.85 -17.01 2.95
N LEU A 38 -3.05 -17.22 3.48
CA LEU A 38 -4.24 -16.42 3.12
C LEU A 38 -4.09 -14.96 3.55
N VAL A 39 -3.50 -14.70 4.71
CA VAL A 39 -3.26 -13.33 5.19
C VAL A 39 -2.24 -12.62 4.30
N PHE A 40 -1.15 -13.29 3.94
CA PHE A 40 -0.18 -12.76 2.99
C PHE A 40 -0.79 -12.49 1.62
N VAL A 41 -1.61 -13.41 1.12
CA VAL A 41 -2.32 -13.29 -0.16
C VAL A 41 -3.25 -12.07 -0.16
N LEU A 42 -4.06 -11.90 0.88
CA LEU A 42 -4.98 -10.78 0.99
C LEU A 42 -4.23 -9.44 1.10
N TYR A 43 -3.10 -9.42 1.80
CA TYR A 43 -2.29 -8.21 1.91
C TYR A 43 -1.59 -7.85 0.58
N LEU A 44 -1.05 -8.85 -0.13
CA LEU A 44 -0.54 -8.64 -1.48
C LEU A 44 -1.65 -8.07 -2.38
N PHE A 45 -2.84 -8.67 -2.32
CA PHE A 45 -4.00 -8.22 -3.09
C PHE A 45 -4.41 -6.78 -2.73
N GLU A 46 -4.32 -6.40 -1.47
CA GLU A 46 -4.55 -5.02 -1.00
C GLU A 46 -3.56 -4.03 -1.62
N ILE A 47 -2.26 -4.33 -1.59
CA ILE A 47 -1.24 -3.49 -2.25
C ILE A 47 -1.52 -3.35 -3.75
N LEU A 48 -1.83 -4.46 -4.43
CA LEU A 48 -2.14 -4.45 -5.85
C LEU A 48 -3.39 -3.60 -6.13
N THR A 49 -4.42 -3.76 -5.31
CA THR A 49 -5.67 -2.99 -5.38
C THR A 49 -5.39 -1.49 -5.21
N LEU A 50 -4.58 -1.11 -4.23
CA LEU A 50 -4.15 0.27 -4.03
C LEU A 50 -3.52 0.84 -5.30
N VAL A 51 -2.55 0.15 -5.89
CA VAL A 51 -1.87 0.60 -7.12
C VAL A 51 -2.87 0.73 -8.27
N VAL A 52 -3.73 -0.26 -8.49
CA VAL A 52 -4.72 -0.26 -9.57
C VAL A 52 -5.71 0.89 -9.40
N VAL A 53 -6.22 1.11 -8.19
CA VAL A 53 -7.15 2.20 -7.90
C VAL A 53 -6.51 3.57 -8.14
N TYR A 54 -5.27 3.77 -7.68
CA TYR A 54 -4.56 5.04 -7.90
C TYR A 54 -4.14 5.25 -9.37
N CYS A 55 -3.82 4.18 -10.11
CA CYS A 55 -3.67 4.23 -11.57
C CYS A 55 -4.98 4.67 -12.25
N GLY A 56 -6.12 4.15 -11.79
CA GLY A 56 -7.44 4.61 -12.21
C GLY A 56 -7.66 6.10 -11.92
N CYS A 57 -7.24 6.59 -10.75
CA CYS A 57 -7.32 8.01 -10.40
C CYS A 57 -6.45 8.88 -11.33
N ALA A 58 -5.24 8.41 -11.65
CA ALA A 58 -4.30 9.13 -12.51
C ALA A 58 -4.84 9.37 -13.93
N LEU A 59 -5.81 8.57 -14.40
CA LEU A 59 -6.51 8.82 -15.65
C LEU A 59 -7.36 10.10 -15.64
N PHE A 60 -7.78 10.57 -14.46
CA PHE A 60 -8.62 11.76 -14.33
C PHE A 60 -7.82 13.03 -13.97
N ALA A 61 -6.52 12.89 -13.73
CA ALA A 61 -5.65 13.98 -13.32
C ALA A 61 -5.46 15.02 -14.45
N GLN A 62 -5.86 16.26 -14.18
CA GLN A 62 -5.94 17.33 -15.19
C GLN A 62 -4.64 18.13 -15.33
N GLN A 63 -3.81 18.21 -14.29
CA GLN A 63 -2.57 18.96 -14.41
C GLN A 63 -1.57 18.23 -15.31
N GLU A 64 -0.79 19.03 -16.04
CA GLU A 64 0.29 18.52 -16.88
C GLU A 64 1.40 17.88 -16.03
N MET A 65 2.11 16.95 -16.65
CA MET A 65 3.24 16.28 -16.02
C MET A 65 4.41 17.26 -15.91
N LYS A 66 4.53 17.94 -14.76
CA LYS A 66 5.76 18.65 -14.39
C LYS A 66 6.65 17.68 -13.62
N THR A 67 7.71 17.20 -14.27
CA THR A 67 8.67 16.25 -13.70
C THR A 67 9.83 16.94 -12.96
N GLU A 68 9.96 18.26 -13.08
CA GLU A 68 11.18 19.00 -12.71
C GLU A 68 11.26 19.33 -11.20
N ASP A 69 10.13 19.37 -10.50
CA ASP A 69 10.03 19.75 -9.07
C ASP A 69 9.65 18.58 -8.13
N GLN A 70 9.79 17.31 -8.55
CA GLN A 70 9.36 16.16 -7.73
C GLN A 70 10.52 15.46 -7.02
N ASP A 71 10.37 15.30 -5.70
CA ASP A 71 11.31 14.59 -4.82
C ASP A 71 11.46 13.10 -5.14
N VAL A 72 10.45 12.50 -5.79
CA VAL A 72 10.44 11.09 -6.16
C VAL A 72 10.12 10.99 -7.65
N THR A 73 11.11 10.56 -8.42
CA THR A 73 10.89 10.22 -9.83
C THR A 73 9.89 9.06 -9.90
N PRO A 74 8.82 9.15 -10.72
CA PRO A 74 7.94 8.02 -10.94
C PRO A 74 8.74 6.80 -11.40
N ILE A 75 8.37 5.64 -10.87
CA ILE A 75 9.08 4.35 -10.99
C ILE A 75 9.56 4.08 -12.42
N VAL A 76 8.80 4.46 -13.44
CA VAL A 76 9.24 4.51 -14.83
C VAL A 76 8.40 5.58 -15.56
N VAL A 77 9.03 6.67 -16.04
CA VAL A 77 8.43 7.45 -17.14
C VAL A 77 8.78 6.69 -18.41
N GLY A 78 7.79 6.14 -19.11
CA GLY A 78 8.05 5.56 -20.42
C GLY A 78 8.75 6.58 -21.32
N SER A 79 9.81 6.16 -22.01
CA SER A 79 10.30 6.90 -23.17
C SER A 79 9.18 6.91 -24.19
N ASP A 80 8.55 8.06 -24.38
CA ASP A 80 7.50 8.25 -25.37
C ASP A 80 7.99 9.33 -26.32
N ASP A 81 7.98 9.01 -27.61
CA ASP A 81 8.37 9.91 -28.71
C ASP A 81 7.32 11.03 -28.95
N GLY A 82 6.44 11.25 -27.98
CA GLY A 82 5.35 12.22 -27.99
C GLY A 82 3.98 11.64 -28.35
N TYR A 83 3.89 10.34 -28.65
CA TYR A 83 2.64 9.70 -29.09
C TYR A 83 1.57 9.73 -28.00
N LEU A 84 1.88 9.25 -26.80
CA LEU A 84 0.92 9.21 -25.68
C LEU A 84 0.55 10.63 -25.24
N SER A 85 1.48 11.58 -25.29
CA SER A 85 1.19 12.99 -25.00
C SER A 85 0.23 13.65 -26.00
N SER A 86 0.13 13.11 -27.22
CA SER A 86 -0.77 13.61 -28.27
C SER A 86 -2.16 12.96 -28.27
N LEU A 87 -2.39 11.95 -27.42
CA LEU A 87 -3.66 11.23 -27.38
C LEU A 87 -4.82 12.12 -26.91
N PRO A 88 -6.03 11.91 -27.49
CA PRO A 88 -7.18 12.73 -27.19
C PRO A 88 -7.66 12.53 -25.75
N THR A 89 -8.28 13.57 -25.21
CA THR A 89 -9.05 13.49 -23.97
C THR A 89 -10.41 12.89 -24.28
N VAL A 90 -10.81 11.84 -23.55
CA VAL A 90 -12.09 11.16 -23.75
C VAL A 90 -13.12 11.73 -22.77
N PRO A 91 -14.15 12.47 -23.24
CA PRO A 91 -15.22 12.94 -22.39
C PRO A 91 -16.08 11.75 -21.94
N LEU A 92 -16.39 11.68 -20.65
CA LEU A 92 -17.31 10.67 -20.11
C LEU A 92 -18.72 11.25 -19.96
N PRO A 93 -19.77 10.46 -20.21
CA PRO A 93 -21.14 10.87 -19.92
C PRO A 93 -21.37 10.95 -18.40
N GLY A 94 -22.09 11.99 -17.96
CA GLY A 94 -22.49 12.16 -16.56
C GLY A 94 -21.55 13.07 -15.74
N PRO A 95 -21.55 12.96 -14.40
CA PRO A 95 -20.78 13.83 -13.52
C PRO A 95 -19.30 13.46 -13.41
N LEU A 96 -18.85 12.45 -14.15
CA LEU A 96 -17.47 11.96 -14.08
C LEU A 96 -16.53 12.89 -14.87
N PRO A 97 -15.32 13.17 -14.34
CA PRO A 97 -14.33 13.94 -15.06
C PRO A 97 -13.88 13.20 -16.34
N PRO A 98 -13.38 13.94 -17.34
CA PRO A 98 -12.85 13.32 -18.55
C PRO A 98 -11.61 12.47 -18.27
N VAL A 99 -11.35 11.51 -19.15
CA VAL A 99 -10.18 10.62 -19.09
C VAL A 99 -9.06 11.18 -19.96
N TYR A 100 -7.88 11.38 -19.39
CA TYR A 100 -6.69 11.87 -20.05
C TYR A 100 -5.76 10.71 -20.42
N LEU A 101 -5.81 10.29 -21.68
CA LEU A 101 -5.00 9.15 -22.16
C LEU A 101 -3.49 9.40 -22.11
N ARG A 102 -3.06 10.66 -22.08
CA ARG A 102 -1.64 11.02 -21.82
C ARG A 102 -1.10 10.46 -20.52
N SER A 103 -1.96 10.19 -19.53
CA SER A 103 -1.57 9.59 -18.25
C SER A 103 -1.09 8.14 -18.40
N LEU A 104 -1.44 7.47 -19.51
CA LEU A 104 -1.02 6.09 -19.78
C LEU A 104 0.51 5.92 -19.81
N ARG A 105 1.25 6.99 -20.13
CA ARG A 105 2.72 7.02 -20.14
C ARG A 105 3.33 6.65 -18.78
N VAL A 106 2.61 6.94 -17.69
CA VAL A 106 3.04 6.62 -16.32
C VAL A 106 2.29 5.41 -15.80
N ILE A 107 1.00 5.31 -16.11
CA ILE A 107 0.15 4.21 -15.62
C ILE A 107 0.63 2.84 -16.11
N VAL A 108 0.91 2.69 -17.41
CA VAL A 108 1.26 1.38 -17.98
C VAL A 108 2.55 0.84 -17.37
N PRO A 109 3.67 1.60 -17.32
CA PRO A 109 4.86 1.14 -16.62
C PRO A 109 4.65 0.88 -15.12
N SER A 110 3.89 1.74 -14.41
CA SER A 110 3.60 1.52 -12.99
C SER A 110 2.83 0.23 -12.74
N LEU A 111 1.81 -0.07 -13.55
CA LEU A 111 1.06 -1.33 -13.46
C LEU A 111 1.94 -2.54 -13.81
N LEU A 112 2.81 -2.41 -14.80
CA LEU A 112 3.73 -3.48 -15.17
C LEU A 112 4.71 -3.79 -14.04
N VAL A 113 5.35 -2.77 -13.47
CA VAL A 113 6.28 -2.96 -12.35
C VAL A 113 5.55 -3.52 -11.12
N ALA A 114 4.38 -2.99 -10.78
CA ALA A 114 3.58 -3.50 -9.68
C ALA A 114 3.16 -4.96 -9.91
N GLY A 115 2.76 -5.32 -11.13
CA GLY A 115 2.41 -6.69 -11.51
C GLY A 115 3.60 -7.65 -11.41
N VAL A 116 4.78 -7.24 -11.88
CA VAL A 116 6.02 -8.04 -11.77
C VAL A 116 6.42 -8.23 -10.31
N LEU A 117 6.40 -7.16 -9.51
CA LEU A 117 6.70 -7.23 -8.08
C LEU A 117 5.70 -8.13 -7.35
N PHE A 118 4.42 -8.02 -7.69
CA PHE A 118 3.37 -8.86 -7.13
C PHE A 118 3.60 -10.34 -7.40
N VAL A 119 3.94 -10.70 -8.65
CA VAL A 119 4.28 -12.07 -9.02
C VAL A 119 5.54 -12.53 -8.30
N ALA A 120 6.61 -11.74 -8.31
CA ALA A 120 7.89 -12.10 -7.70
C ALA A 120 7.79 -12.28 -6.18
N ILE A 121 7.11 -11.37 -5.48
CA ILE A 121 6.90 -11.44 -4.03
C ILE A 121 5.96 -12.60 -3.70
N GLY A 122 4.87 -12.77 -4.46
CA GLY A 122 3.95 -13.89 -4.31
C GLY A 122 4.67 -15.23 -4.45
N ASP A 123 5.46 -15.41 -5.50
CA ASP A 123 6.21 -16.64 -5.73
C ASP A 123 7.25 -16.90 -4.63
N THR A 124 8.02 -15.88 -4.23
CA THR A 124 9.08 -16.01 -3.21
C THR A 124 8.52 -16.31 -1.82
N LEU A 125 7.42 -15.65 -1.43
CA LEU A 125 6.87 -15.75 -0.07
C LEU A 125 5.82 -16.86 0.08
N VAL A 126 5.06 -17.15 -0.97
CA VAL A 126 3.96 -18.12 -0.94
C VAL A 126 4.34 -19.44 -1.63
N GLY A 127 5.01 -19.38 -2.78
CA GLY A 127 5.29 -20.55 -3.62
C GLY A 127 6.41 -21.48 -3.12
N GLY A 128 7.07 -21.14 -2.01
CA GLY A 128 8.21 -21.91 -1.48
C GLY A 128 7.86 -23.22 -0.76
N HIS A 129 6.59 -23.61 -0.64
CA HIS A 129 6.19 -24.76 0.19
C HIS A 129 6.17 -26.09 -0.57
N GLU A 130 5.83 -26.12 -1.87
CA GLU A 130 6.00 -27.29 -2.74
C GLU A 130 6.31 -26.92 -4.20
N ALA A 131 7.02 -27.79 -4.93
CA ALA A 131 7.44 -27.58 -6.33
C ALA A 131 6.28 -27.41 -7.35
N HIS A 132 5.03 -27.56 -6.91
CA HIS A 132 3.81 -27.37 -7.70
C HIS A 132 2.99 -26.13 -7.30
N ASP A 133 3.36 -25.44 -6.21
CA ASP A 133 2.69 -24.23 -5.72
C ASP A 133 3.17 -22.99 -6.46
N THR A 134 2.88 -22.97 -7.75
CA THR A 134 3.14 -21.80 -8.60
C THR A 134 2.16 -20.66 -8.27
N PHE A 135 2.52 -19.42 -8.61
CA PHE A 135 1.65 -18.24 -8.49
C PHE A 135 0.16 -18.45 -8.90
N PRO A 136 -0.21 -19.22 -9.94
CA PRO A 136 -1.62 -19.50 -10.23
C PRO A 136 -2.36 -20.29 -9.13
N ALA A 137 -1.66 -21.07 -8.31
CA ALA A 137 -2.25 -21.94 -7.29
C ALA A 137 -2.85 -21.16 -6.13
N TRP A 138 -2.19 -20.09 -5.64
CA TRP A 138 -2.74 -19.29 -4.53
C TRP A 138 -3.97 -18.47 -4.93
N LEU A 139 -4.17 -18.18 -6.23
CA LEU A 139 -5.42 -17.57 -6.72
C LEU A 139 -6.64 -18.48 -6.49
N SER A 140 -6.43 -19.78 -6.30
CA SER A 140 -7.52 -20.69 -5.94
C SER A 140 -8.14 -20.37 -4.57
N ALA A 141 -7.41 -19.67 -3.69
CA ALA A 141 -7.94 -19.20 -2.39
C ALA A 141 -9.18 -18.30 -2.56
N PHE A 142 -9.27 -17.53 -3.65
CA PHE A 142 -10.45 -16.69 -3.92
C PHE A 142 -11.70 -17.49 -4.30
N ARG A 143 -11.61 -18.82 -4.44
CA ARG A 143 -12.81 -19.68 -4.55
C ARG A 143 -13.55 -19.78 -3.23
N GLU A 144 -12.87 -19.54 -2.10
CA GLU A 144 -13.50 -19.51 -0.79
C GLU A 144 -14.34 -18.23 -0.65
N PRO A 145 -15.65 -18.34 -0.33
CA PRO A 145 -16.53 -17.17 -0.23
C PRO A 145 -16.05 -16.13 0.79
N ALA A 146 -15.41 -16.58 1.87
CA ALA A 146 -14.85 -15.69 2.90
C ALA A 146 -13.70 -14.84 2.34
N VAL A 147 -12.74 -15.47 1.64
CA VAL A 147 -11.59 -14.78 1.02
C VAL A 147 -12.07 -13.81 -0.05
N PHE A 148 -13.00 -14.26 -0.91
CA PHE A 148 -13.58 -13.40 -1.94
C PHE A 148 -14.34 -12.22 -1.34
N GLY A 149 -15.12 -12.44 -0.29
CA GLY A 149 -15.83 -11.39 0.45
C GLY A 149 -14.86 -10.34 1.01
N THR A 150 -13.77 -10.79 1.64
CA THR A 150 -12.72 -9.89 2.15
C THR A 150 -12.04 -9.11 1.03
N ALA A 151 -11.72 -9.76 -0.09
CA ALA A 151 -11.16 -9.10 -1.28
C ALA A 151 -12.09 -8.00 -1.82
N LEU A 152 -13.40 -8.27 -1.88
CA LEU A 152 -14.38 -7.27 -2.32
C LEU A 152 -14.46 -6.10 -1.32
N MET A 153 -14.35 -6.37 -0.03
CA MET A 153 -14.29 -5.32 1.01
C MET A 153 -13.05 -4.45 0.88
N ILE A 154 -11.89 -5.04 0.56
CA ILE A 154 -10.64 -4.31 0.27
C ILE A 154 -10.82 -3.39 -0.95
N VAL A 155 -11.37 -3.90 -2.05
CA VAL A 155 -11.64 -3.08 -3.24
C VAL A 155 -12.62 -1.96 -2.90
N GLY A 156 -13.72 -2.28 -2.21
CA GLY A 156 -14.73 -1.31 -1.78
C GLY A 156 -14.17 -0.22 -0.88
N SER A 157 -13.31 -0.57 0.09
CA SER A 157 -12.71 0.38 1.03
C SER A 157 -11.83 1.41 0.30
N HIS A 158 -10.98 0.95 -0.63
CA HIS A 158 -10.16 1.84 -1.46
C HIS A 158 -11.00 2.73 -2.37
N LEU A 159 -12.03 2.19 -3.01
CA LEU A 159 -12.93 2.97 -3.87
C LEU A 159 -13.69 4.04 -3.08
N ILE A 160 -14.20 3.71 -1.89
CA ILE A 160 -14.88 4.66 -1.01
C ILE A 160 -13.91 5.74 -0.53
N TYR A 161 -12.69 5.35 -0.12
CA TYR A 161 -11.65 6.28 0.32
C TYR A 161 -11.30 7.27 -0.80
N VAL A 162 -11.02 6.77 -2.00
CA VAL A 162 -10.70 7.60 -3.17
C VAL A 162 -11.88 8.48 -3.58
N TYR A 163 -13.11 7.95 -3.58
CA TYR A 163 -14.27 8.77 -3.88
C TYR A 163 -14.39 9.95 -2.91
N ARG A 164 -14.23 9.71 -1.61
CA ARG A 164 -14.33 10.74 -0.55
C ARG A 164 -13.19 11.75 -0.58
N ASN A 165 -11.97 11.33 -0.90
CA ASN A 165 -10.76 12.15 -0.75
C ASN A 165 -10.26 12.75 -2.07
N TYR A 166 -10.53 12.12 -3.21
CA TYR A 166 -10.05 12.53 -4.52
C TYR A 166 -11.17 13.13 -5.39
N PHE A 167 -12.23 12.36 -5.63
CA PHE A 167 -13.32 12.80 -6.53
C PHE A 167 -14.25 13.83 -5.90
N ARG A 168 -14.73 13.59 -4.67
CA ARG A 168 -15.68 14.48 -3.98
C ARG A 168 -15.12 15.91 -3.79
N PRO A 169 -13.85 16.11 -3.39
CA PRO A 169 -13.27 17.45 -3.28
C PRO A 169 -12.73 17.99 -4.61
N ARG A 170 -12.90 17.26 -5.72
CA ARG A 170 -12.40 17.59 -7.06
C ARG A 170 -10.88 17.75 -7.18
N ARG A 171 -10.10 17.04 -6.35
CA ARG A 171 -8.62 17.14 -6.37
C ARG A 171 -7.98 16.73 -7.69
N TYR A 172 -8.72 16.01 -8.54
CA TYR A 172 -8.28 15.67 -9.89
C TYR A 172 -7.96 16.90 -10.76
N THR A 173 -8.50 18.09 -10.46
CA THR A 173 -8.18 19.33 -11.18
C THR A 173 -6.78 19.85 -10.87
N ASP A 174 -6.28 19.58 -9.67
CA ASP A 174 -5.09 20.23 -9.11
C ASP A 174 -3.87 19.30 -9.09
N LEU A 175 -4.07 18.02 -9.41
CA LEU A 175 -3.04 17.00 -9.33
C LEU A 175 -2.59 16.54 -10.72
N SER A 176 -1.29 16.30 -10.85
CA SER A 176 -0.72 15.65 -12.02
C SER A 176 -0.81 14.12 -11.88
N PRO A 177 -0.82 13.35 -12.97
CA PRO A 177 -0.83 11.88 -12.92
C PRO A 177 0.31 11.31 -12.08
N VAL A 178 1.48 11.96 -12.14
CA VAL A 178 2.67 11.55 -11.39
C VAL A 178 2.46 11.78 -9.89
N THR A 179 1.93 12.95 -9.51
CA THR A 179 1.63 13.27 -8.10
C THR A 179 0.59 12.34 -7.50
N VAL A 180 -0.38 11.87 -8.30
CA VAL A 180 -1.35 10.86 -7.85
C VAL A 180 -0.64 9.55 -7.54
N LEU A 181 0.26 9.10 -8.41
CA LEU A 181 0.98 7.84 -8.24
C LEU A 181 2.14 7.91 -7.23
N GLU A 182 2.54 9.10 -6.82
CA GLU A 182 3.64 9.28 -5.89
C GLU A 182 3.39 8.58 -4.54
N TYR A 183 2.15 8.60 -4.04
CA TYR A 183 1.79 7.92 -2.80
C TYR A 183 1.97 6.39 -2.85
N PRO A 184 1.32 5.64 -3.77
CA PRO A 184 1.54 4.20 -3.85
C PRO A 184 3.00 3.86 -4.18
N VAL A 185 3.71 4.69 -4.93
CA VAL A 185 5.15 4.51 -5.21
C VAL A 185 5.97 4.62 -3.92
N ARG A 186 5.81 5.69 -3.13
CA ARG A 186 6.52 5.88 -1.85
C ARG A 186 6.24 4.74 -0.87
N LEU A 187 5.00 4.25 -0.84
CA LEU A 187 4.63 3.08 -0.04
C LEU A 187 5.40 1.82 -0.50
N LEU A 188 5.39 1.53 -1.80
CA LEU A 188 6.13 0.39 -2.37
C LEU A 188 7.64 0.49 -2.12
N LEU A 189 8.21 1.69 -2.19
CA LEU A 189 9.64 1.93 -1.93
C LEU A 189 10.06 1.60 -0.49
N VAL A 190 9.13 1.61 0.47
CA VAL A 190 9.40 1.17 1.86
C VAL A 190 9.01 -0.28 2.04
N LEU A 191 7.85 -0.66 1.55
CA LEU A 191 7.26 -1.97 1.80
C LEU A 191 8.06 -3.09 1.15
N VAL A 192 8.49 -2.92 -0.11
CA VAL A 192 9.24 -3.95 -0.83
C VAL A 192 10.58 -4.23 -0.14
N PRO A 193 11.46 -3.24 0.13
CA PRO A 193 12.68 -3.50 0.88
C PRO A 193 12.42 -4.01 2.30
N GLY A 194 11.38 -3.52 2.97
CA GLY A 194 10.99 -3.98 4.31
C GLY A 194 10.62 -5.47 4.34
N VAL A 195 9.83 -5.93 3.37
CA VAL A 195 9.46 -7.34 3.21
C VAL A 195 10.69 -8.21 2.89
N TRP A 196 11.59 -7.74 2.03
CA TRP A 196 12.85 -8.44 1.75
C TRP A 196 13.77 -8.53 2.97
N ALA A 197 13.89 -7.44 3.73
CA ALA A 197 14.67 -7.42 4.97
C ALA A 197 14.08 -8.36 6.03
N LEU A 198 12.74 -8.43 6.11
CA LEU A 198 12.04 -9.40 6.96
C LEU A 198 12.31 -10.83 6.53
N PHE A 199 12.20 -11.13 5.24
CA PHE A 199 12.49 -12.46 4.70
C PHE A 199 13.93 -12.88 4.96
N LEU A 200 14.90 -11.99 4.74
CA LEU A 200 16.31 -12.26 5.06
C LEU A 200 16.50 -12.51 6.56
N THR A 201 15.84 -11.73 7.40
CA THR A 201 15.83 -11.92 8.87
C THR A 201 15.29 -13.29 9.24
N PHE A 202 14.16 -13.69 8.65
CA PHE A 202 13.57 -15.02 8.82
C PHE A 202 14.56 -16.14 8.44
N VAL A 203 15.22 -16.03 7.28
CA VAL A 203 16.21 -17.02 6.83
C VAL A 203 17.39 -17.10 7.80
N ILE A 204 17.96 -15.96 8.21
CA ILE A 204 19.11 -15.91 9.12
C ILE A 204 18.74 -16.51 10.49
N VAL A 205 17.61 -16.09 11.07
CA VAL A 205 17.14 -16.59 12.37
C VAL A 205 16.81 -18.07 12.29
N GLY A 206 16.18 -18.53 11.21
CA GLY A 206 15.86 -19.94 10.97
C GLY A 206 17.12 -20.80 10.89
N LEU A 207 18.10 -20.41 10.07
CA LEU A 207 19.38 -21.11 9.95
C LEU A 207 20.16 -21.15 11.25
N PHE A 208 20.23 -20.03 11.97
CA PHE A 208 20.89 -19.96 13.28
C PHE A 208 20.21 -20.88 14.29
N THR A 209 18.89 -20.85 14.36
CA THR A 209 18.11 -21.68 15.30
C THR A 209 18.27 -23.16 14.97
N LEU A 210 18.27 -23.53 13.68
CA LEU A 210 18.51 -24.91 13.25
C LEU A 210 19.90 -25.41 13.63
N ALA A 211 20.90 -24.51 13.67
CA ALA A 211 22.26 -24.85 14.06
C ALA A 211 22.41 -25.11 15.58
N VAL A 212 21.54 -24.54 16.42
CA VAL A 212 21.68 -24.58 17.89
C VAL A 212 20.52 -25.26 18.62
N ALA A 213 19.43 -25.58 17.93
CA ALA A 213 18.21 -26.12 18.51
C ALA A 213 17.57 -27.21 17.62
N SER A 214 16.45 -27.76 18.06
CA SER A 214 15.69 -28.76 17.27
C SER A 214 14.99 -28.11 16.07
N GLN A 215 14.73 -28.91 15.03
CA GLN A 215 13.93 -28.48 13.87
C GLN A 215 12.59 -27.88 14.29
N SER A 216 11.89 -28.52 15.24
CA SER A 216 10.61 -27.99 15.74
C SER A 216 10.72 -26.60 16.40
N ALA A 217 11.87 -26.27 16.99
CA ALA A 217 12.12 -24.95 17.55
C ALA A 217 12.43 -23.94 16.42
N ALA A 218 13.22 -24.34 15.42
CA ALA A 218 13.50 -23.51 14.25
C ALA A 218 12.23 -23.15 13.49
N ASP A 219 11.33 -24.10 13.27
CA ASP A 219 10.05 -23.86 12.57
C ASP A 219 9.18 -22.84 13.33
N ARG A 220 9.02 -23.02 14.64
CA ARG A 220 8.21 -22.11 15.48
C ARG A 220 8.81 -20.71 15.55
N ILE A 221 10.12 -20.60 15.75
CA ILE A 221 10.81 -19.30 15.85
C ILE A 221 10.81 -18.60 14.49
N GLY A 222 11.02 -19.34 13.40
CA GLY A 222 10.92 -18.81 12.04
C GLY A 222 9.52 -18.25 11.78
N LEU A 223 8.48 -19.04 12.03
CA LEU A 223 7.09 -18.63 11.85
C LEU A 223 6.75 -17.37 12.68
N ALA A 224 7.15 -17.35 13.95
CA ALA A 224 6.95 -16.18 14.83
C ALA A 224 7.69 -14.93 14.32
N THR A 225 8.91 -15.10 13.79
CA THR A 225 9.71 -14.02 13.19
C THR A 225 9.00 -13.45 11.97
N LEU A 226 8.49 -14.31 11.09
CA LEU A 226 7.78 -13.91 9.88
C LEU A 226 6.50 -13.13 10.21
N ILE A 227 5.62 -13.70 11.04
CA ILE A 227 4.33 -13.07 11.39
C ILE A 227 4.57 -11.78 12.19
N GLY A 228 5.38 -11.86 13.23
CA GLY A 228 5.62 -10.74 14.14
C GLY A 228 6.34 -9.59 13.45
N GLY A 229 7.35 -9.90 12.63
CA GLY A 229 8.06 -8.89 11.87
C GLY A 229 7.20 -8.27 10.76
N PHE A 230 6.35 -9.05 10.10
CA PHE A 230 5.40 -8.53 9.11
C PHE A 230 4.40 -7.58 9.77
N PHE A 231 3.78 -8.00 10.87
CA PHE A 231 2.87 -7.15 11.65
C PHE A 231 3.52 -5.85 12.09
N LEU A 232 4.76 -5.93 12.58
CA LEU A 232 5.49 -4.76 13.04
C LEU A 232 5.77 -3.80 11.88
N LEU A 233 6.18 -4.32 10.72
CA LEU A 233 6.38 -3.52 9.51
C LEU A 233 5.10 -2.78 9.12
N LEU A 234 3.95 -3.48 9.09
CA LEU A 234 2.67 -2.88 8.73
C LEU A 234 2.21 -1.83 9.73
N THR A 235 2.31 -2.16 11.01
CA THR A 235 1.92 -1.26 12.10
C THR A 235 2.73 0.03 12.06
N VAL A 236 4.05 -0.07 11.79
CA VAL A 236 4.92 1.11 11.66
C VAL A 236 4.54 1.96 10.45
N LEU A 237 4.22 1.33 9.32
CA LEU A 237 3.79 2.03 8.10
C LEU A 237 2.48 2.78 8.31
N GLU A 238 1.48 2.12 8.90
CA GLU A 238 0.20 2.76 9.19
C GLU A 238 0.30 3.85 10.23
N TRP A 239 1.13 3.65 11.26
CA TRP A 239 1.41 4.70 12.23
C TRP A 239 2.03 5.93 11.56
N ALA A 240 2.97 5.73 10.64
CA ALA A 240 3.57 6.80 9.87
C ALA A 240 2.54 7.53 8.99
N GLN A 241 1.64 6.78 8.35
CA GLN A 241 0.53 7.37 7.56
C GLN A 241 -0.45 8.15 8.43
N HIS A 242 -0.85 7.58 9.56
CA HIS A 242 -1.76 8.20 10.52
C HIS A 242 -1.23 9.56 10.99
N ARG A 243 0.06 9.62 11.35
CA ARG A 243 0.72 10.87 11.72
C ARG A 243 0.80 11.86 10.57
N ALA A 244 1.08 11.39 9.37
CA ALA A 244 1.19 12.25 8.20
C ALA A 244 -0.14 12.92 7.83
N GLU A 245 -1.27 12.25 8.07
CA GLU A 245 -2.61 12.79 7.80
C GLU A 245 -3.10 13.78 8.87
N ARG A 246 -2.66 13.63 10.13
CA ARG A 246 -3.18 14.38 11.29
C ARG A 246 -2.26 15.45 11.85
N ALA A 247 -0.94 15.30 11.71
CA ALA A 247 -0.03 16.31 12.24
C ALA A 247 -0.20 17.63 11.48
N ALA A 248 -0.26 18.74 12.23
CA ALA A 248 -0.35 20.08 11.64
C ALA A 248 0.88 20.43 10.78
N ASP A 249 2.04 19.91 11.16
CA ASP A 249 3.29 19.97 10.40
C ASP A 249 4.01 18.61 10.52
N PRO A 250 3.68 17.63 9.66
CA PRO A 250 4.34 16.34 9.70
C PRO A 250 5.79 16.52 9.22
N ASP A 251 6.73 16.00 10.00
CA ASP A 251 8.16 15.98 9.71
C ASP A 251 8.70 14.56 9.45
N GLY A 252 9.93 14.49 8.93
CA GLY A 252 10.68 13.24 8.76
C GLY A 252 10.00 12.19 7.87
N PHE A 253 10.02 10.94 8.33
CA PHE A 253 9.55 9.78 7.55
C PHE A 253 8.04 9.82 7.26
N ALA A 254 7.22 10.28 8.21
CA ALA A 254 5.78 10.42 8.00
C ALA A 254 5.47 11.45 6.90
N ALA A 255 6.16 12.59 6.94
CA ALA A 255 6.06 13.62 5.91
C ALA A 255 6.51 13.12 4.53
N TRP A 256 7.59 12.34 4.49
CA TRP A 256 8.06 11.74 3.25
C TRP A 256 7.13 10.63 2.75
N LEU A 257 6.44 9.88 3.60
CA LEU A 257 5.57 8.79 3.15
C LEU A 257 4.30 9.31 2.44
N VAL A 258 3.69 10.39 2.94
CA VAL A 258 2.48 10.98 2.34
C VAL A 258 2.81 12.32 1.67
N PRO A 259 2.71 12.41 0.33
CA PRO A 259 3.00 13.63 -0.42
C PRO A 259 2.17 14.83 0.07
N PRO A 260 2.75 16.04 0.15
CA PRO A 260 2.05 17.24 0.61
C PRO A 260 0.73 17.51 -0.12
N ALA A 261 0.70 17.25 -1.43
CA ALA A 261 -0.48 17.44 -2.27
C ALA A 261 -1.66 16.51 -1.92
N LEU A 262 -1.37 15.40 -1.22
CA LEU A 262 -2.36 14.41 -0.78
C LEU A 262 -2.71 14.55 0.69
N ARG A 263 -1.86 15.21 1.50
CA ARG A 263 -2.17 15.54 2.89
C ARG A 263 -3.46 16.34 2.94
N SER A 264 -4.44 15.82 3.66
CA SER A 264 -5.72 16.48 3.80
C SER A 264 -5.57 17.79 4.58
N LYS A 265 -5.98 18.89 3.97
CA LYS A 265 -6.21 20.18 4.65
C LYS A 265 -7.37 20.10 5.65
N TRP A 266 -7.31 19.20 6.64
CA TRP A 266 -8.24 19.24 7.77
C TRP A 266 -7.90 20.39 8.74
N GLY A 267 -6.66 20.88 8.70
CA GLY A 267 -6.19 22.01 9.53
C GLY A 267 -6.76 23.39 9.17
N GLU A 268 -7.22 23.61 7.93
CA GLU A 268 -7.73 24.95 7.53
C GLU A 268 -9.16 25.22 8.03
N ARG A 269 -9.89 24.20 8.49
CA ARG A 269 -11.24 24.39 9.07
C ARG A 269 -11.24 24.62 10.58
N GLY A 270 -10.15 24.33 11.28
CA GLY A 270 -10.02 24.58 12.72
C GLY A 270 -9.39 25.93 13.08
N ALA A 271 -8.91 26.69 12.10
CA ALA A 271 -8.23 27.97 12.30
C ALA A 271 -9.09 29.19 11.90
N GLN A 272 -10.36 28.97 11.54
CA GLN A 272 -11.31 30.02 11.18
C GLN A 272 -12.61 30.00 12.02
N GLU A 273 -12.63 29.25 13.13
CA GLU A 273 -13.66 29.36 14.16
C GLU A 273 -13.06 29.90 15.47
#